data_AF-A0A4U9D5N5-F1
#
_entry.id   AF-A0A4U9D5N5-F1
#
_cell.length_a   1.000
_cell.length_b   1.000
_cell.length_c   1.000
_cell.angle_alpha   90.00
_cell.angle_beta   90.00
_cell.angle_gamma   90.00
#
_symmetry.space_group_name_H-M   'P 1'
#
loop_
_entity.id
_entity.type
_entity.pdbx_description
1 polymer ?
#
loop_
_entity_poly.entity_id
_entity_poly.type
_entity_poly.pdbx_seq_one_letter_code
_entity_poly.pdbx_strand_id
1 'polypeptide(L)' 'MALGALSLAKRRGLKIPDDLSIIGFDNISLSEFCDPPLTTVAQPRFDIGREAMLLLLDQLHGHSVSSGLATA' A
#
# COMPACT_ATOMS: atom_id res chain seq x y z
N MET A 1 6.51 -6.64 1.75
CA MET A 1 7.75 -6.51 2.59
C MET A 1 7.47 -6.59 4.09
N ALA A 2 6.49 -5.85 4.63
CA ALA A 2 6.22 -5.79 6.08
C ALA A 2 6.00 -7.15 6.75
N LEU A 3 5.28 -8.08 6.11
CA LEU A 3 5.09 -9.45 6.63
C LEU A 3 6.42 -10.22 6.77
N GLY A 4 7.39 -9.99 5.88
CA GLY A 4 8.72 -10.58 5.99
C GLY A 4 9.50 -10.02 7.18
N ALA A 5 9.40 -8.71 7.40
CA ALA A 5 9.99 -8.05 8.57
C ALA A 5 9.36 -8.57 9.88
N LEU A 6 8.03 -8.66 9.94
CA LEU A 6 7.27 -9.27 11.05
C LEU A 6 7.76 -10.69 11.35
N SER A 7 7.86 -11.53 10.31
CA SER A 7 8.34 -12.91 10.43
C SER A 7 9.77 -13.00 10.98
N LEU A 8 10.68 -12.16 10.49
CA LEU A 8 12.06 -12.15 10.96
C LEU A 8 12.20 -11.62 12.39
N ALA A 9 11.50 -10.54 12.73
CA ALA A 9 11.52 -9.96 14.07
C ALA A 9 11.01 -10.97 15.11
N LYS A 10 9.94 -11.73 14.80
CA LYS A 10 9.49 -12.84 15.65
C LYS A 10 10.54 -13.94 15.80
N ARG A 11 11.21 -14.35 14.72
CA ARG A 11 12.31 -15.34 14.78
C ARG A 11 13.50 -14.85 15.63
N ARG A 12 13.67 -13.54 15.78
CA ARG A 12 14.70 -12.92 16.63
C ARG A 12 14.24 -12.74 18.08
N GLY A 13 13.00 -13.10 18.42
CA GLY A 13 12.45 -12.98 19.76
C GLY A 13 12.02 -11.57 20.14
N LEU A 14 11.91 -10.64 19.18
CA LEU A 14 11.40 -9.29 19.44
C LEU A 14 9.89 -9.33 19.69
N LYS A 15 9.41 -8.60 20.69
CA LYS A 15 8.00 -8.35 20.95
C LYS A 15 7.49 -7.24 20.06
N ILE A 16 6.37 -7.49 19.41
CA ILE A 16 5.71 -6.53 18.53
C ILE A 16 4.34 -6.27 19.13
N PRO A 17 3.98 -5.03 19.46
CA PRO A 17 4.67 -3.78 19.09
C PRO A 17 5.75 -3.28 20.07
N ASP A 18 5.95 -3.92 21.23
CA ASP A 18 6.72 -3.36 22.36
C ASP A 18 8.18 -2.99 22.05
N ASP A 19 8.91 -3.91 21.41
CA ASP A 19 10.33 -3.72 21.07
C ASP A 19 10.48 -3.09 19.67
N LEU A 20 9.53 -3.37 18.78
CA LEU A 20 9.51 -2.88 17.41
C LEU A 20 8.08 -2.79 16.88
N SER A 21 7.68 -1.57 16.49
CA SER A 21 6.44 -1.37 15.75
C SER A 21 6.67 -1.56 14.25
N ILE A 22 5.73 -2.24 13.59
CA ILE A 22 5.77 -2.49 12.14
C ILE A 22 4.45 -2.04 11.53
N ILE A 23 4.53 -1.20 10.50
CA ILE A 23 3.38 -0.74 9.72
C ILE A 23 3.57 -1.22 8.27
N GLY A 24 2.51 -1.77 7.71
CA GLY A 24 2.41 -2.19 6.32
C GLY A 24 1.85 -1.12 5.38
N PHE A 25 1.80 -1.50 4.12
CA PHE A 25 1.13 -0.77 3.05
C PHE A 25 0.31 -1.81 2.27
N ASP A 26 -0.77 -1.38 1.59
CA ASP A 26 -1.65 -2.16 0.71
C ASP A 26 -2.91 -2.78 1.35
N ASN A 27 -2.97 -2.93 2.67
CA ASN A 27 -4.07 -3.61 3.37
C ASN A 27 -4.55 -4.91 2.67
N ILE A 28 -3.62 -5.82 2.40
CA ILE A 28 -3.93 -7.13 1.80
C ILE A 28 -4.64 -8.03 2.82
N SER A 29 -5.52 -8.93 2.40
CA SER A 29 -6.27 -9.80 3.33
C SER A 29 -5.38 -10.56 4.32
N LEU A 30 -4.16 -10.92 3.92
CA LEU A 30 -3.20 -11.60 4.79
C LEU A 30 -2.75 -10.76 6.01
N SER A 31 -2.85 -9.42 5.98
CA SER A 31 -2.48 -8.58 7.14
C SER A 31 -3.40 -8.75 8.34
N GLU A 32 -4.61 -9.25 8.16
CA GLU A 32 -5.55 -9.52 9.26
C GLU A 32 -5.28 -10.87 9.95
N PHE A 33 -4.66 -11.80 9.23
CA PHE A 33 -4.45 -13.18 9.69
C PHE A 33 -3.02 -13.46 10.17
N CYS A 34 -2.13 -12.46 10.11
CA CYS A 34 -0.82 -12.58 10.74
C CYS A 34 -0.90 -12.32 12.25
N ASP A 35 0.14 -12.76 12.97
CA ASP A 35 0.23 -12.62 14.42
C ASP A 35 1.50 -11.84 14.79
N PRO A 36 1.41 -10.65 15.39
CA PRO A 36 0.17 -9.87 15.56
C PRO A 36 -0.42 -9.39 14.21
N PRO A 37 -1.72 -9.06 14.14
CA PRO A 37 -2.32 -8.43 12.96
C PRO A 37 -1.56 -7.15 12.58
N LEU A 38 -1.33 -6.95 11.28
CA LEU A 38 -0.45 -5.91 10.79
C LEU A 38 -1.24 -4.61 10.54
N THR A 39 -0.94 -3.58 11.32
CA THR A 39 -1.39 -2.21 11.03
C THR A 39 -0.87 -1.78 9.65
N THR A 40 -1.71 -1.18 8.81
CA THR A 40 -1.36 -0.95 7.41
C THR A 40 -2.14 0.24 6.83
N VAL A 41 -1.56 0.89 5.83
CA VAL A 41 -2.24 1.93 5.05
C VAL A 41 -2.97 1.29 3.88
N ALA A 42 -4.29 1.46 3.83
CA ALA A 42 -5.11 1.04 2.70
C ALA A 42 -4.99 2.04 1.55
N GLN A 43 -4.63 1.54 0.36
CA GLN A 43 -4.62 2.36 -0.84
C GLN A 43 -6.03 2.44 -1.46
N PRO A 44 -6.45 3.60 -1.99
CA PRO A 44 -7.71 3.75 -2.72
C PRO A 44 -7.60 3.16 -4.14
N ARG A 45 -7.32 1.85 -4.23
CA ARG A 45 -6.97 1.14 -5.47
C ARG A 45 -8.04 1.28 -6.56
N PHE A 46 -9.31 1.28 -6.15
CA PHE A 46 -10.43 1.46 -7.08
C PHE A 46 -10.42 2.86 -7.70
N ASP A 47 -10.25 3.90 -6.88
CA ASP A 47 -10.19 5.28 -7.36
C ASP A 47 -9.00 5.47 -8.30
N ILE A 48 -7.82 4.96 -7.93
CA ILE A 48 -6.62 5.01 -8.78
C ILE A 48 -6.90 4.36 -10.15
N GLY A 49 -7.51 3.18 -10.18
CA GLY A 49 -7.86 2.50 -11.43
C GLY A 49 -8.91 3.25 -12.25
N ARG A 50 -9.92 3.82 -11.61
CA ARG A 50 -10.93 4.66 -12.26
C ARG A 50 -10.29 5.89 -12.89
N GLU A 51 -9.51 6.65 -12.13
CA GLU A 51 -8.84 7.85 -12.64
C GLU A 51 -7.88 7.51 -13.79
N ALA A 52 -7.10 6.43 -13.66
CA ALA A 52 -6.23 5.97 -14.74
C ALA A 52 -7.00 5.67 -16.05
N MET A 53 -8.17 5.04 -15.95
CA MET A 53 -9.01 4.77 -17.13
C MET A 53 -9.60 6.05 -17.72
N LEU A 54 -10.04 7.00 -16.88
CA LEU A 54 -10.54 8.29 -17.36
C LEU A 54 -9.46 9.06 -18.13
N LEU A 55 -8.23 9.09 -17.61
CA LEU A 55 -7.09 9.69 -18.31
C LEU A 55 -6.81 9.00 -19.64
N LEU A 56 -6.93 7.67 -19.71
CA LEU A 56 -6.77 6.93 -20.96
C LEU A 56 -7.88 7.30 -21.97
N LEU A 57 -9.13 7.40 -21.53
CA LEU A 57 -10.24 7.81 -22.41
C LEU A 57 -10.03 9.22 -22.95
N ASP A 58 -9.54 10.15 -22.14
CA ASP A 58 -9.18 11.49 -22.58
C ASP A 58 -8.11 11.48 -23.67
N GLN A 59 -7.06 10.67 -23.49
CA GLN A 59 -6.02 10.49 -24.53
C GLN A 59 -6.59 9.92 -25.83
N LEU A 60 -7.49 8.93 -25.74
CA LEU A 60 -8.12 8.33 -26.91
C LEU A 60 -9.04 9.31 -27.65
N HIS A 61 -9.60 10.30 -26.95
CA HIS A 61 -10.34 11.41 -27.55
C HIS A 61 -9.44 12.54 -28.08
N GLY A 62 -8.12 12.41 -27.99
CA GLY A 62 -7.15 13.40 -28.48
C GLY A 62 -6.84 14.52 -27.50
N HIS A 63 -7.29 14.42 -26.25
CA HIS A 63 -6.90 15.36 -25.21
C HIS A 63 -5.47 15.07 -24.72
N SER A 64 -4.68 16.12 -24.53
CA SER A 64 -3.37 15.98 -23.89
C SER A 64 -3.55 15.85 -22.39
N VAL A 65 -3.05 14.75 -21.83
CA VAL A 65 -3.04 14.52 -20.38
C VAL A 65 -1.72 15.01 -19.80
N SER A 66 -1.77 15.95 -18.86
CA SER A 66 -0.60 16.37 -18.10
C SER A 66 -0.18 15.23 -17.16
N SER A 67 1.09 14.81 -17.23
CA SER A 67 1.67 13.96 -16.18
C SER A 67 1.74 14.76 -14.89
N GLY A 68 1.34 14.16 -13.77
CA GLY A 68 1.27 14.79 -12.45
C GLY A 68 2.64 15.06 -11.80
N LEU A 69 3.61 15.61 -12.53
CA LEU A 69 4.75 16.33 -11.94
C LEU A 69 4.32 17.77 -11.58
N ALA A 70 3.22 17.90 -10.85
CA ALA A 70 2.87 19.15 -10.20
C ALA A 70 3.61 19.18 -8.85
N THR A 71 4.73 19.90 -8.85
CA THR A 71 5.42 20.58 -7.74
C THR A 71 5.12 20.14 -6.30
N ALA A 72 6.21 19.80 -5.59
CA ALA A 72 6.31 19.72 -4.14
C ALA A 72 5.73 20.94 -3.39
#